data_AF-A0A2T0QYC4-F1
#
_entry.id   AF-A0A2T0QYC4-F1
#
_cell.length_a   1.000
_cell.length_b   1.000
_cell.length_c   1.000
_cell.angle_alpha   90.00
_cell.angle_beta   90.00
_cell.angle_gamma   90.00
#
_symmetry.space_group_name_H-M   'P 1'
#
loop_
_entity.id
_entity.type
_entity.pdbx_description
1 polymer ?
#
loop_
_entity_poly.entity_id
_entity_poly.type
_entity_poly.pdbx_seq_one_letter_code
_entity_poly.pdbx_strand_id
1 'polypeptide(L)' 'MTDLHTDLDVPALVPFADDPMALRTTFALFPTGVAALSAVVQGDNGPEPVVLVASSF' A
#
# COMPACT_ATOMS: atom_id res chain seq x y z
N MET A 1 15.00 42.91 15.30
CA MET A 1 14.20 41.86 15.95
C MET A 1 13.93 40.82 14.89
N THR A 2 14.80 39.82 14.80
CA THR A 2 14.82 38.83 13.72
C THR A 2 13.84 37.74 14.11
N ASP A 3 12.69 37.69 13.45
CA ASP A 3 11.70 36.65 13.67
C ASP A 3 12.24 35.35 13.07
N LEU A 4 12.52 34.38 13.93
CA LEU A 4 12.99 33.05 13.57
C LEU A 4 11.76 32.24 13.14
N HIS A 5 11.19 32.55 11.97
CA HIS A 5 10.11 31.74 11.42
C HIS A 5 10.72 30.44 10.91
N THR A 6 10.69 29.45 11.78
CA THR A 6 11.07 28.06 11.55
C THR A 6 10.43 27.59 10.24
N ASP A 7 11.24 27.48 9.18
CA ASP A 7 10.95 26.64 8.02
C ASP A 7 10.89 25.19 8.52
N LEU A 8 9.75 24.81 9.09
CA LEU A 8 9.36 23.42 9.10
C LEU A 8 9.13 23.11 7.62
N ASP A 9 10.04 22.34 7.02
CA ASP A 9 9.88 21.75 5.69
C ASP A 9 8.56 20.95 5.70
N VAL A 10 7.44 21.64 5.45
CA VAL A 10 6.15 21.00 5.27
C VAL A 10 6.26 20.28 3.94
N PRO A 11 6.15 18.94 3.91
CA PRO A 11 6.24 18.21 2.67
C PRO A 11 5.19 18.75 1.69
N ALA A 12 5.62 19.13 0.49
CA ALA A 12 4.71 19.59 -0.54
C ALA A 12 3.64 18.53 -0.79
N LEU A 13 2.36 18.90 -0.61
CA LEU A 13 1.24 17.99 -0.82
C LEU A 13 1.13 17.68 -2.32
N VAL A 14 1.25 16.40 -2.68
CA VAL A 14 1.08 15.94 -4.06
C VAL A 14 -0.40 15.64 -4.29
N PRO A 15 -1.05 16.21 -5.33
CA PRO A 15 -2.40 15.81 -5.71
C PRO A 15 -2.44 14.31 -6.07
N PHE A 16 -3.19 13.53 -5.29
CA PHE A 16 -3.23 12.06 -5.41
C PHE A 16 -3.92 11.52 -6.68
N ALA A 17 -4.56 12.38 -7.49
CA ALA A 17 -5.55 11.95 -8.47
C ALA A 17 -4.97 11.19 -9.68
N ASP A 18 -3.70 11.42 -10.07
CA ASP A 18 -3.20 10.94 -11.38
C ASP A 18 -1.89 10.13 -11.32
N ASP A 19 -1.25 9.96 -10.15
CA ASP A 19 -0.02 9.17 -10.03
C ASP A 19 -0.24 7.88 -9.19
N PRO A 20 -0.50 6.73 -9.84
CA PRO A 20 -0.63 5.46 -9.13
C PRO A 20 0.66 5.04 -8.42
N MET A 21 1.82 5.56 -8.81
CA MET A 21 3.08 5.26 -8.13
C MET A 21 3.25 6.04 -6.82
N ALA A 22 2.87 7.32 -6.79
CA ALA A 22 2.84 8.11 -5.56
C ALA A 22 1.93 7.44 -4.50
N LEU A 23 0.75 6.95 -4.91
CA LEU A 23 -0.17 6.22 -4.02
C LEU A 23 0.44 4.93 -3.46
N ARG A 24 1.02 4.07 -4.32
CA ARG A 24 1.65 2.82 -3.87
C ARG A 24 2.83 3.07 -2.94
N THR A 25 3.64 4.08 -3.24
CA THR A 25 4.79 4.47 -2.41
C THR A 25 4.30 4.93 -1.03
N THR A 26 3.22 5.71 -0.98
CA THR A 26 2.63 6.17 0.27
C THR A 26 2.09 4.99 1.10
N PHE A 27 1.36 4.05 0.51
CA PHE A 27 0.88 2.86 1.23
C PHE A 27 2.02 1.98 1.76
N ALA A 28 3.13 1.88 1.03
CA ALA A 28 4.29 1.09 1.44
C ALA A 28 5.03 1.68 2.67
N LEU A 29 4.76 2.93 3.07
CA LEU A 29 5.35 3.53 4.26
C LEU A 29 4.83 2.92 5.57
N PHE A 30 3.67 2.25 5.54
CA PHE A 30 3.11 1.58 6.71
C PHE A 30 3.57 0.11 6.75
N PRO A 31 4.37 -0.32 7.76
CA PRO A 31 4.85 -1.69 7.83
C PRO A 31 3.71 -2.65 8.18
N THR A 32 3.57 -3.72 7.40
CA THR A 32 2.63 -4.82 7.66
C THR A 32 3.33 -6.16 7.55
N GLY A 33 2.71 -7.21 8.12
CA GLY A 33 3.15 -8.58 7.85
C GLY A 33 2.69 -9.06 6.48
N VAL A 34 3.10 -10.27 6.11
CA VAL A 34 2.68 -10.94 4.88
C VAL A 34 1.97 -12.24 5.24
N ALA A 35 0.79 -12.45 4.66
CA ALA A 35 0.01 -13.66 4.84
C ALA A 35 -0.19 -14.39 3.50
N ALA A 36 -0.25 -15.72 3.57
CA ALA A 36 -0.67 -16.58 2.46
C ALA A 36 -2.07 -17.13 2.79
N LEU A 37 -3.07 -16.67 2.06
CA LEU A 37 -4.44 -17.16 2.14
C LEU A 37 -4.59 -18.33 1.17
N SER A 38 -4.84 -19.53 1.69
CA SER A 38 -5.03 -20.74 0.90
C SER A 38 -6.47 -21.22 0.92
N ALA A 39 -7.00 -21.60 -0.23
CA ALA A 39 -8.32 -22.21 -0.35
C ALA A 39 -8.33 -23.27 -1.45
N VAL A 40 -9.32 -24.16 -1.42
CA VAL A 40 -9.67 -25.01 -2.57
C VAL A 40 -10.86 -24.36 -3.24
N VAL A 41 -10.73 -24.01 -4.51
CA VAL A 41 -11.80 -23.38 -5.31
C VAL A 41 -12.23 -24.34 -6.42
N GLN A 42 -13.47 -24.20 -6.90
CA GLN A 42 -13.93 -24.99 -8.04
C GLN A 42 -13.41 -24.35 -9.33
N GLY A 43 -12.58 -25.07 -10.08
CA GLY A 43 -12.09 -24.71 -11.41
C GLY A 43 -12.78 -25.51 -12.51
N ASP A 44 -12.38 -25.25 -13.76
CA ASP A 44 -12.98 -25.88 -14.96
C ASP A 44 -12.75 -27.40 -15.01
N ASN A 45 -11.71 -27.90 -14.33
CA ASN A 45 -11.34 -29.32 -14.30
C ASN A 45 -11.61 -29.98 -12.94
N GLY A 46 -12.37 -29.33 -12.06
CA GLY A 46 -12.67 -29.78 -10.69
C GLY A 46 -12.05 -28.90 -9.60
N PRO A 47 -12.01 -29.36 -8.34
CA PRO A 47 -11.46 -28.59 -7.23
C PRO A 47 -9.95 -28.39 -7.35
N GLU A 48 -9.50 -27.15 -7.26
CA GLU A 48 -8.09 -26.76 -7.42
C GLU A 48 -7.61 -25.93 -6.21
N PRO A 49 -6.42 -26.21 -5.65
CA PRO A 49 -5.86 -25.41 -4.58
C PRO A 49 -5.33 -24.07 -5.13
N VAL A 50 -5.67 -22.97 -4.46
CA VAL A 50 -5.26 -21.61 -4.82
C VAL A 50 -4.68 -20.91 -3.61
N VAL A 51 -3.65 -20.09 -3.85
CA VAL A 51 -2.99 -19.27 -2.84
C VAL A 51 -3.00 -17.81 -3.28
N LEU A 52 -3.41 -16.92 -2.36
CA LEU A 52 -3.32 -15.47 -2.50
C LEU A 52 -2.35 -14.92 -1.44
N VAL A 53 -1.32 -14.21 -1.88
CA VAL A 53 -0.42 -13.49 -0.98
C VAL A 53 -0.97 -12.09 -0.74
N ALA A 54 -1.17 -11.73 0.52
CA ALA A 54 -1.75 -10.45 0.90
C ALA A 54 -1.01 -9.85 2.11
N SER A 55 -0.90 -8.52 2.12
CA SER A 55 -0.34 -7.73 3.22
C SER A 55 -1.35 -6.72 3.79
N SER A 56 -2.62 -6.84 3.37
CA SER A 56 -3.75 -5.97 3.70
C SER A 56 -4.75 -6.64 4.65
N PHE A 57 -4.24 -7.39 5.63
CA PHE A 57 -5.06 -8.06 6.65
C PHE A 57 -5.22 -7.22 7.91
#